data_AF-A0A367IN12-F1
#
_entry.id   AF-A0A367IN12-F1
#
_cell.length_a   1.000
_cell.length_b   1.000
_cell.length_c   1.000
_cell.angle_alpha   90.00
_cell.angle_beta   90.00
_cell.angle_gamma   90.00
#
_symmetry.space_group_name_H-M   'P 1'
#
loop_
_entity.id
_entity.type
_entity.pdbx_description
1 polymer ?
#
loop_
_entity_poly.entity_id
_entity_poly.type
_entity_poly.pdbx_seq_one_letter_code
_entity_poly.pdbx_strand_id
1 'polypeptide(L)'
;MILVNALVKVPADVNDRIYIGNQFNASVFQSILPALKAFEFDLLDIQLDDYKDTIDSDMDEAFGEDISLYSDISQPSELFERVVESISESPRASEQLMTLLKYLLWIHGDSDTK
;
A
#
# COMPACT_ATOMS: atom_id res chain seq x y z
N MET A 1 16.32 -4.97 11.98
CA MET A 1 15.53 -3.74 11.80
C MET A 1 16.32 -2.61 11.14
N ILE A 2 17.51 -2.25 11.61
CA ILE A 2 18.32 -1.15 11.01
C ILE A 2 18.41 -1.21 9.48
N LEU A 3 18.73 -2.38 8.89
CA LEU A 3 18.79 -2.53 7.43
C LEU A 3 17.44 -2.31 6.74
N VAL A 4 16.33 -2.76 7.37
CA VAL A 4 14.99 -2.59 6.82
C VAL A 4 14.63 -1.10 6.76
N ASN A 5 14.83 -0.35 7.85
CA ASN A 5 14.57 1.09 7.88
C ASN A 5 15.45 1.84 6.89
N ALA A 6 16.73 1.45 6.77
CA ALA A 6 17.63 2.03 5.78
C ALA A 6 17.11 1.80 4.36
N LEU A 7 16.70 0.58 4.00
CA LEU A 7 16.19 0.26 2.66
C LEU A 7 14.88 0.97 2.34
N VAL A 8 13.98 1.13 3.30
CA VAL A 8 12.72 1.88 3.12
C VAL A 8 12.98 3.37 2.92
N LYS A 9 13.99 3.94 3.58
CA LYS A 9 14.32 5.38 3.51
C LYS A 9 15.27 5.78 2.37
N VAL A 10 15.86 4.81 1.67
CA VAL A 10 16.79 5.07 0.56
C VAL A 10 16.13 5.77 -0.64
N PRO A 11 14.92 5.38 -1.09
CA PRO A 11 14.27 6.05 -2.22
C PRO A 11 13.86 7.49 -1.88
N ALA A 12 14.08 8.39 -2.83
CA ALA A 12 13.66 9.79 -2.71
C ALA A 12 12.15 9.97 -2.95
N ASP A 13 11.57 9.17 -3.86
CA ASP A 13 10.15 9.20 -4.20
C ASP A 13 9.31 8.44 -3.16
N VAL A 14 8.22 9.07 -2.70
CA VAL A 14 7.31 8.48 -1.70
C VAL A 14 6.66 7.19 -2.18
N ASN A 15 6.32 7.08 -3.47
CA ASN A 15 5.71 5.88 -4.04
C ASN A 15 6.69 4.72 -4.05
N ASP A 16 7.98 4.98 -4.32
CA ASP A 16 9.02 3.96 -4.24
C ASP A 16 9.23 3.47 -2.81
N ARG A 17 9.18 4.38 -1.81
CA ARG A 17 9.25 4.00 -0.39
C ARG A 17 8.07 3.14 0.02
N ILE A 18 6.85 3.54 -0.35
CA ILE A 18 5.61 2.77 -0.12
C ILE A 18 5.71 1.40 -0.80
N TYR A 19 6.20 1.34 -2.04
CA TYR A 19 6.37 0.07 -2.75
C TYR A 19 7.27 -0.89 -1.97
N ILE A 20 8.44 -0.44 -1.52
CA ILE A 20 9.37 -1.26 -0.73
C ILE A 20 8.73 -1.65 0.63
N GLY A 21 8.09 -0.71 1.31
CA GLY A 21 7.37 -0.96 2.56
C GLY A 21 6.29 -2.03 2.41
N ASN A 22 5.53 -2.00 1.32
CA ASN A 22 4.53 -2.99 0.98
C ASN A 22 5.14 -4.36 0.67
N GLN A 23 6.30 -4.43 0.03
CA GLN A 23 7.02 -5.70 -0.15
C GLN A 23 7.44 -6.31 1.18
N PHE A 24 7.94 -5.50 2.11
CA PHE A 24 8.21 -5.98 3.48
C PHE A 24 6.92 -6.43 4.16
N ASN A 25 5.85 -5.63 4.10
CA ASN A 25 4.58 -5.95 4.76
C ASN A 25 3.92 -7.23 4.23
N ALA A 26 3.99 -7.47 2.92
CA ALA A 26 3.48 -8.68 2.28
C ALA A 26 4.35 -9.93 2.56
N SER A 27 5.58 -9.74 3.03
CA SER A 27 6.46 -10.83 3.43
C SER A 27 6.14 -11.34 4.85
N VAL A 28 6.89 -12.34 5.30
CA VAL A 28 6.82 -12.88 6.67
C VAL A 28 7.16 -11.81 7.73
N PHE A 29 7.71 -10.66 7.33
CA PHE A 29 8.08 -9.56 8.21
C PHE A 29 6.97 -9.14 9.19
N GLN A 30 5.73 -8.96 8.73
CA GLN A 30 4.61 -8.60 9.63
C GLN A 30 4.35 -9.65 10.71
N SER A 31 4.53 -10.93 10.38
CA SER A 31 4.32 -12.02 11.33
C SER A 31 5.40 -12.11 12.42
N ILE A 32 6.60 -11.57 12.18
CA ILE A 32 7.71 -11.60 13.15
C ILE A 32 7.75 -10.36 14.04
N LEU A 33 7.05 -9.27 13.70
CA LEU A 33 7.05 -8.04 14.51
C LEU A 33 6.63 -8.27 15.98
N PRO A 34 5.59 -9.08 16.29
CA PRO A 34 5.23 -9.36 17.68
C PRO A 34 6.34 -10.09 18.44
N ALA A 35 7.02 -11.03 17.78
CA ALA A 35 8.15 -11.75 18.38
C ALA A 35 9.34 -10.82 18.61
N LEU A 36 9.58 -9.87 17.70
CA LEU A 36 10.62 -8.85 17.87
C LEU A 36 10.33 -7.92 19.05
N LYS A 37 9.07 -7.48 19.24
CA LYS A 37 8.66 -6.67 20.39
C LYS A 37 8.79 -7.40 21.73
N ALA A 38 8.64 -8.72 21.74
CA ALA A 38 8.75 -9.53 22.96
C ALA A 38 10.19 -9.62 23.53
N PHE A 39 11.20 -9.14 22.80
CA PHE A 39 12.58 -9.11 23.30
C PHE A 39 12.86 -7.98 24.29
N GLU A 40 11.94 -7.00 24.44
CA GLU A 40 12.05 -5.87 25.37
C GLU A 40 13.42 -5.18 25.30
N PHE A 41 13.84 -4.84 24.07
CA PHE A 41 15.14 -4.23 23.82
C PHE A 41 14.96 -2.83 23.21
N ASP A 42 15.27 -1.81 24.00
CA ASP A 42 15.01 -0.39 23.67
C ASP A 42 15.48 0.01 22.26
N LEU A 43 16.68 -0.41 21.85
CA LEU A 43 17.20 -0.06 20.52
C LEU A 43 16.46 -0.76 19.39
N LEU A 44 15.89 -1.94 19.63
CA LEU A 44 15.02 -2.62 18.66
C LEU A 44 13.66 -1.94 18.60
N ASP A 45 13.09 -1.57 19.75
CA ASP A 45 11.80 -0.88 19.82
C ASP A 45 11.84 0.46 19.09
N ILE A 46 12.90 1.26 19.28
CA ILE A 46 13.14 2.49 18.52
C ILE A 46 13.09 2.22 17.00
N GLN A 47 13.68 1.12 16.54
CA GLN A 47 13.72 0.81 15.11
C GLN A 47 12.37 0.29 14.60
N LEU A 48 11.59 -0.40 15.43
CA LEU A 48 10.25 -0.87 15.08
C LEU A 48 9.26 0.29 14.98
N ASP A 49 9.35 1.24 15.92
CA ASP A 49 8.50 2.43 15.92
C ASP A 49 8.90 3.36 14.76
N ASP A 50 10.21 3.58 14.52
CA ASP A 50 10.71 4.35 13.37
C ASP A 50 10.25 3.77 12.01
N TYR A 51 10.21 2.43 11.88
CA TYR A 51 9.65 1.78 10.69
C TYR A 51 8.17 2.14 10.52
N LYS A 52 7.39 1.97 11.59
CA LYS A 52 5.94 2.19 11.55
C LYS A 52 5.62 3.65 11.23
N ASP A 53 6.26 4.59 11.92
CA ASP A 53 6.07 6.02 11.71
C ASP A 53 6.42 6.43 10.28
N THR A 54 7.47 5.83 9.69
CA THR A 54 7.84 6.07 8.29
C THR A 54 6.75 5.61 7.33
N ILE A 55 6.24 4.39 7.50
CA ILE A 55 5.19 3.84 6.62
C ILE A 55 3.89 4.64 6.74
N ASP A 56 3.48 4.97 7.97
CA ASP A 56 2.26 5.72 8.22
C ASP A 56 2.38 7.14 7.63
N SER A 57 3.53 7.81 7.82
CA SER A 57 3.80 9.15 7.25
C SER A 57 3.86 9.15 5.73
N ASP A 58 4.50 8.14 5.12
CA ASP A 58 4.58 8.04 3.65
C ASP A 58 3.20 7.79 3.04
N MET A 59 2.36 6.97 3.69
CA MET A 59 0.97 6.79 3.29
C MET A 59 0.18 8.10 3.38
N ASP A 60 0.30 8.85 4.48
CA ASP A 60 -0.37 10.14 4.61
C ASP A 60 0.11 11.17 3.58
N GLU A 61 1.40 11.17 3.22
CA GLU A 61 1.96 12.03 2.17
C GLU A 61 1.39 11.66 0.78
N ALA A 62 1.40 10.36 0.43
CA ALA A 62 0.90 9.91 -0.86
C ALA A 62 -0.63 10.07 -1.00
N PHE A 63 -1.40 9.76 0.04
CA PHE A 63 -2.87 9.85 -0.01
C PHE A 63 -3.41 11.24 0.35
N GLY A 64 -2.62 12.09 1.00
CA GLY A 64 -2.99 13.46 1.35
C GLY A 64 -3.19 14.37 0.14
N GLU A 65 -2.51 14.10 -0.97
CA GLU A 65 -2.68 14.82 -2.24
C GLU A 65 -3.80 14.25 -3.14
N ASP A 66 -4.19 12.99 -2.92
CA ASP A 66 -5.04 12.20 -3.83
C ASP A 66 -6.55 12.46 -3.71
N ILE A 67 -7.02 13.14 -2.66
CA ILE A 67 -8.45 13.51 -2.54
C ILE A 67 -8.88 14.35 -3.76
N SER A 68 -7.97 15.15 -4.30
CA SER A 68 -8.22 15.96 -5.49
C SER A 68 -8.41 15.13 -6.77
N LEU A 69 -7.71 13.99 -6.93
CA LEU A 69 -7.71 13.17 -8.15
C LEU A 69 -9.06 12.54 -8.48
N TYR A 70 -9.89 12.31 -7.45
CA TYR A 70 -11.20 11.68 -7.61
C TYR A 70 -12.35 12.57 -7.11
N SER A 71 -12.06 13.78 -6.62
CA SER A 71 -13.06 14.71 -6.07
C SER A 71 -14.13 15.13 -7.07
N ASP A 72 -13.79 15.19 -8.36
CA ASP A 72 -14.70 15.58 -9.43
C ASP A 72 -15.44 14.37 -10.07
N ILE A 73 -15.18 13.15 -9.60
CA ILE A 73 -15.73 11.93 -10.19
C ILE A 73 -17.07 11.59 -9.55
N SER A 74 -18.12 11.62 -10.37
CA SER A 74 -19.49 11.38 -9.90
C SER A 74 -20.02 9.98 -10.21
N GLN A 75 -19.36 9.24 -11.11
CA GLN A 75 -19.80 7.92 -11.58
C GLN A 75 -18.66 6.91 -11.55
N PRO A 76 -18.89 5.65 -11.11
CA PRO A 76 -17.87 4.59 -11.11
C PRO A 76 -17.26 4.32 -12.50
N SER A 77 -18.02 4.53 -13.57
CA SER A 77 -17.53 4.35 -14.94
C SER A 77 -16.43 5.35 -15.30
N GLU A 78 -16.55 6.59 -14.84
CA GLU A 78 -15.56 7.65 -15.11
C GLU A 78 -14.25 7.38 -14.33
N LEU A 79 -14.35 6.86 -13.11
CA LEU A 79 -13.17 6.38 -12.37
C LEU A 79 -12.48 5.24 -13.12
N PHE A 80 -13.27 4.28 -13.62
CA PHE A 80 -12.74 3.15 -14.37
C PHE A 80 -12.03 3.58 -15.65
N GLU A 81 -12.60 4.52 -16.41
CA GLU A 81 -11.98 5.09 -17.61
C GLU A 81 -10.62 5.73 -17.28
N ARG A 82 -10.53 6.56 -16.24
CA ARG A 82 -9.26 7.15 -15.80
C ARG A 82 -8.22 6.12 -15.39
N VAL A 83 -8.63 5.06 -14.68
CA VAL A 83 -7.71 3.97 -14.32
C VAL A 83 -7.18 3.29 -15.58
N VAL A 84 -8.03 3.00 -16.56
CA VAL A 84 -7.62 2.40 -17.85
C VAL A 84 -6.68 3.32 -18.63
N GLU A 85 -6.96 4.62 -18.69
CA GLU A 85 -6.09 5.61 -19.31
C GLU A 85 -4.73 5.68 -18.62
N SER A 86 -4.70 5.68 -17.28
CA SER A 86 -3.45 5.78 -16.50
C SER A 86 -2.48 4.60 -16.74
N ILE A 87 -3.01 3.43 -17.14
CA ILE A 87 -2.23 2.22 -17.36
C ILE A 87 -2.12 1.83 -18.84
N SER A 88 -2.62 2.65 -19.76
CA SER A 88 -2.73 2.31 -21.19
C SER A 88 -1.39 1.89 -21.81
N GLU A 89 -0.30 2.52 -21.37
CA GLU A 89 1.06 2.28 -21.87
C GLU A 89 1.76 1.09 -21.19
N SER A 90 1.10 0.44 -20.22
CA SER A 90 1.66 -0.69 -19.45
C SER A 90 0.80 -1.94 -19.62
N PRO A 91 1.15 -2.84 -20.56
CA PRO A 91 0.45 -4.11 -20.76
C PRO A 91 0.37 -4.94 -19.48
N ARG A 92 1.44 -4.93 -18.67
CA ARG A 92 1.50 -5.66 -17.39
C ARG A 92 0.50 -5.11 -16.38
N ALA A 93 0.38 -3.78 -16.26
CA ALA A 93 -0.58 -3.18 -15.36
C ALA A 93 -2.03 -3.47 -15.81
N SER A 94 -2.28 -3.48 -17.13
CA SER A 94 -3.57 -3.88 -17.69
C SER A 94 -3.95 -5.32 -17.35
N GLU A 95 -3.02 -6.27 -17.45
CA GLU A 95 -3.22 -7.66 -17.04
C GLU A 95 -3.48 -7.81 -15.53
N GLN A 96 -2.77 -7.02 -14.70
CA GLN A 96 -2.98 -6.99 -13.25
C GLN A 96 -4.36 -6.43 -12.89
N LEU A 97 -4.78 -5.32 -13.51
CA LEU A 97 -6.12 -4.75 -13.32
C LEU A 97 -7.20 -5.78 -13.69
N MET A 98 -7.06 -6.42 -14.85
CA MET A 98 -8.00 -7.46 -15.29
C MET A 98 -8.10 -8.61 -14.29
N THR A 99 -6.96 -9.03 -13.73
CA THR A 99 -6.91 -10.08 -12.70
C THR A 99 -7.60 -9.64 -11.42
N LEU A 100 -7.37 -8.39 -10.97
CA LEU A 100 -8.05 -7.82 -9.80
C LEU A 100 -9.57 -7.78 -9.98
N LEU A 101 -10.06 -7.27 -11.12
CA LEU A 101 -11.49 -7.21 -11.41
C LEU A 101 -12.14 -8.59 -11.40
N LYS A 102 -11.46 -9.61 -11.95
CA LYS A 102 -11.95 -11.00 -11.89
C LYS A 102 -12.08 -11.52 -10.47
N TYR A 103 -11.14 -11.18 -9.59
CA TYR A 103 -11.25 -11.55 -8.16
C TYR A 103 -12.37 -10.80 -7.44
N LEU A 104 -12.60 -9.53 -7.78
CA LEU A 104 -13.70 -8.75 -7.20
C LEU A 104 -15.08 -9.35 -7.53
N LEU A 105 -15.23 -10.04 -8.67
CA LEU A 105 -16.47 -10.75 -9.01
C LEU A 105 -16.83 -11.89 -8.05
N TRP A 106 -15.86 -12.40 -7.28
CA TRP A 106 -16.11 -13.44 -6.27
C TRP A 106 -16.67 -12.87 -4.97
N ILE A 107 -16.64 -11.56 -4.80
CA ILE A 107 -17.27 -10.88 -3.68
C ILE A 107 -18.77 -10.79 -3.98
N HIS A 108 -19.53 -11.77 -3.48
CA HIS A 108 -20.98 -11.76 -3.57
C HIS A 108 -21.57 -10.97 -2.41
N GLY A 109 -22.49 -10.05 -2.70
CA GLY A 109 -23.30 -9.42 -1.66
C GLY A 109 -24.26 -10.46 -1.06
N ASP A 110 -24.25 -10.58 0.26
CA ASP A 110 -25.26 -11.38 0.96
C ASP A 110 -26.55 -10.56 1.05
N SER A 111 -27.67 -11.15 0.63
CA SER A 111 -28.99 -10.51 0.69
C SER A 111 -29.40 -10.11 2.11
N ASP A 112 -28.77 -10.70 3.13
CA ASP A 112 -29.06 -10.49 4.54
C ASP A 112 -28.32 -9.29 5.16
N THR A 113 -27.45 -8.59 4.41
CA THR A 113 -26.69 -7.40 4.89
C THR A 113 -27.11 -6.08 4.24
N LYS A 114 -28.36 -5.99 3.76
CA LYS A 114 -28.95 -4.74 3.27
C LYS A 114 -29.12 -3.67 4.35
#